data_AF-A0A090T0A3-F1
#
_entry.id   AF-A0A090T0A3-F1
#
_cell.length_a   1.000
_cell.length_b   1.000
_cell.length_c   1.000
_cell.angle_alpha   90.00
_cell.angle_beta   90.00
_cell.angle_gamma   90.00
#
_symmetry.space_group_name_H-M   'P 1'
#
loop_
_entity.id
_entity.type
_entity.pdbx_description
1 polymer ?
#
loop_
_entity_poly.entity_id
_entity_poly.type
_entity_poly.pdbx_seq_one_letter_code
_entity_poly.pdbx_strand_id
1 'polypeptide(L)' 'MNDIPVYNSKLKWVILGVGFAFLYLPILILIIYSFNENRLVTVWSGFSFKWYFELLEDDLLMGGVKLSF' A
#
# COMPACT_ATOMS: atom_id res chain seq x y z
N MET A 1 39.78 9.31 20.15
CA MET A 1 38.58 8.93 19.39
C MET A 1 38.12 10.20 18.71
N ASN A 2 38.41 10.37 17.42
CA ASN A 2 38.16 11.65 16.74
C ASN A 2 36.66 11.73 16.41
N ASP A 3 36.01 12.81 16.83
CA ASP A 3 34.62 13.08 16.50
C ASP A 3 34.46 13.21 14.99
N ILE A 4 33.82 12.22 14.37
CA ILE A 4 33.54 12.27 12.93
C ILE A 4 32.51 13.38 12.72
N PRO A 5 32.81 14.42 11.91
CA PRO A 5 31.85 15.48 11.65
C PRO A 5 30.63 14.90 10.93
N VAL A 6 29.54 14.69 11.67
CA VAL A 6 28.26 14.25 11.10
C VAL A 6 27.65 15.45 10.39
N TYR A 7 27.90 15.55 9.08
CA TYR A 7 27.23 16.54 8.24
C TYR A 7 25.72 16.26 8.25
N ASN A 8 25.00 17.01 9.10
CA ASN A 8 23.55 17.02 9.18
C ASN A 8 23.01 17.75 7.95
N SER A 9 22.97 17.03 6.84
CA SER A 9 22.34 17.53 5.64
C SER A 9 20.85 17.21 5.71
N LYS A 10 20.02 18.24 5.85
CA LYS A 10 18.56 18.14 5.68
C LYS A 10 18.21 17.43 4.36
N LEU A 11 19.09 17.50 3.35
CA LEU A 11 18.98 16.80 2.08
C LEU A 11 18.90 15.27 2.22
N LYS A 12 19.63 14.65 3.16
CA LYS A 12 19.57 13.19 3.38
C LYS A 12 18.16 12.77 3.79
N TRP A 13 17.54 13.53 4.69
CA TRP A 13 16.16 13.30 5.13
C TRP A 13 15.15 13.52 4.02
N VAL A 14 15.37 14.53 3.16
CA VAL A 14 14.52 14.76 1.98
C VAL A 14 14.64 13.60 1.00
N ILE A 15 15.85 13.12 0.68
CA ILE A 15 16.05 11.99 -0.23
C ILE A 15 15.41 10.72 0.33
N LEU A 16 15.61 10.43 1.62
CA LEU A 16 14.96 9.30 2.28
C LEU A 16 13.43 9.44 2.25
N GLY A 17 12.91 10.62 2.58
CA GLY A 17 11.47 10.90 2.56
C GLY A 17 10.85 10.72 1.18
N VAL A 18 11.49 11.25 0.12
CA VAL A 18 11.04 11.10 -1.27
C VAL A 18 11.14 9.65 -1.72
N GLY A 19 12.24 8.96 -1.38
CA GLY A 19 12.41 7.54 -1.70
C GLY A 19 11.32 6.68 -1.08
N PHE A 20 11.05 6.85 0.21
CA PHE A 20 9.96 6.14 0.88
C PHE A 20 8.58 6.54 0.34
N ALA A 21 8.33 7.82 0.10
CA ALA A 21 7.08 8.27 -0.49
C ALA A 21 6.86 7.61 -1.86
N PHE A 22 7.88 7.56 -2.71
CA PHE A 22 7.79 6.89 -4.02
C PHE A 22 7.43 5.39 -3.90
N LEU A 23 8.00 4.69 -2.93
CA LEU A 23 7.72 3.26 -2.70
C LEU A 23 6.31 3.03 -2.13
N TYR A 24 5.88 3.85 -1.17
CA TYR A 24 4.67 3.60 -0.41
C TYR A 24 3.43 4.32 -0.96
N LEU A 25 3.57 5.45 -1.66
CA LEU A 25 2.45 6.16 -2.27
C LEU A 25 1.62 5.27 -3.22
N PRO A 26 2.19 4.47 -4.15
CA PRO A 26 1.38 3.59 -5.00
C PRO A 26 0.65 2.51 -4.19
N ILE A 27 1.30 1.97 -3.15
CA ILE A 27 0.67 0.98 -2.24
C ILE A 27 -0.48 1.64 -1.47
N LEU A 28 -0.28 2.86 -0.97
CA LEU A 28 -1.31 3.63 -0.27
C LEU A 28 -2.50 3.93 -1.20
N ILE A 29 -2.24 4.27 -2.46
CA ILE A 29 -3.29 4.47 -3.47
C ILE A 29 -4.09 3.17 -3.65
N LEU A 30 -3.42 2.02 -3.77
CA LEU A 30 -4.10 0.72 -3.86
C LEU A 30 -4.94 0.42 -2.61
N ILE A 31 -4.43 0.72 -1.41
CA ILE A 31 -5.17 0.57 -0.15
C ILE A 31 -6.40 1.47 -0.14
N ILE A 32 -6.30 2.73 -0.57
CA ILE A 32 -7.46 3.64 -0.59
C ILE A 32 -8.50 3.12 -1.59
N TYR A 33 -8.09 2.68 -2.77
CA TYR A 33 -8.99 2.17 -3.79
C TYR A 33 -9.57 0.79 -3.47
N SER A 34 -8.93 -0.03 -2.64
CA SER A 34 -9.50 -1.32 -2.22
C SER A 34 -10.75 -1.17 -1.37
N PHE A 35 -10.98 0.02 -0.80
CA PHE A 35 -12.22 0.38 -0.12
C PHE A 35 -13.28 0.99 -1.04
N ASN A 36 -13.03 1.15 -2.34
CA ASN A 36 -14.06 1.66 -3.25
C ASN A 36 -15.12 0.59 -3.51
N GLU A 37 -16.40 0.92 -3.27
CA GLU A 37 -17.50 0.00 -3.54
C GLU A 37 -17.62 -0.38 -5.03
N ASN A 38 -17.16 0.48 -5.95
CA ASN A 38 -17.16 0.20 -7.38
C ASN A 38 -15.87 -0.49 -7.83
N ARG A 39 -15.99 -1.37 -8.83
CA ARG A 39 -14.86 -2.04 -9.49
C ARG A 39 -14.03 -1.09 -10.35
N LEU A 40 -14.59 0.07 -10.74
CA LEU A 40 -13.90 1.09 -11.53
C LEU A 40 -13.17 2.09 -10.62
N VAL A 41 -11.84 2.12 -10.71
CA VAL A 41 -10.98 3.05 -9.95
C VAL A 41 -11.23 4.54 -10.26
N THR A 42 -11.86 4.85 -11.39
CA THR A 42 -12.15 6.22 -11.83
C THR A 42 -13.43 6.79 -11.23
N VAL A 43 -14.29 5.96 -10.64
CA VAL A 43 -15.59 6.37 -10.09
C VAL A 43 -15.59 6.07 -8.59
N TRP A 44 -15.54 7.10 -7.76
CA TRP A 44 -15.68 6.95 -6.32
C TRP A 44 -17.17 6.86 -5.94
N SER A 45 -17.65 5.65 -5.63
CA SER A 45 -19.05 5.43 -5.28
C SER A 45 -19.31 5.34 -3.77
N GLY A 46 -18.26 5.17 -2.96
CA GLY A 46 -18.37 5.08 -1.50
C GLY A 46 -17.29 4.20 -0.88
N PHE A 47 -17.14 4.28 0.44
CA PHE A 47 -16.23 3.42 1.21
C PHE A 47 -16.95 2.11 1.59
N SER A 48 -16.33 0.96 1.33
CA SER A 48 -16.93 -0.36 1.57
C SER A 48 -15.88 -1.45 1.83
N PHE A 49 -16.26 -2.44 2.63
CA PHE A 49 -15.49 -3.68 2.85
C PHE A 49 -16.00 -4.87 2.02
N LYS A 50 -16.97 -4.65 1.13
CA LYS A 50 -17.67 -5.67 0.35
C LYS A 50 -16.72 -6.70 -0.29
N TRP A 51 -15.69 -6.24 -0.98
CA TRP A 51 -14.76 -7.11 -1.71
C TRP A 51 -13.95 -8.04 -0.80
N TYR A 52 -13.69 -7.63 0.44
CA TYR A 52 -13.01 -8.50 1.41
C TYR A 52 -13.90 -9.67 1.81
N PHE A 53 -15.20 -9.44 1.97
CA PHE A 53 -16.15 -10.52 2.26
C PHE A 53 -16.37 -11.43 1.05
N GLU A 54 -16.58 -10.85 -0.13
CA GLU A 54 -16.72 -11.63 -1.38
C GLU A 54 -15.50 -12.51 -1.64
N LEU A 55 -14.28 -12.03 -1.37
CA LEU A 55 -13.05 -12.81 -1.52
C LEU A 55 -13.01 -14.02 -0.58
N LEU A 56 -13.49 -13.87 0.66
CA LEU A 56 -13.51 -14.96 1.63
C LEU A 56 -14.55 -16.03 1.29
N GLU A 57 -15.62 -15.66 0.57
CA GLU A 57 -16.64 -16.58 0.08
C GLU A 57 -16.25 -17.25 -1.25
N ASP A 58 -15.19 -16.80 -1.93
CA ASP A 58 -14.70 -17.40 -3.17
C ASP A 58 -13.83 -18.63 -2.89
N ASP A 59 -14.46 -19.81 -2.94
CA ASP A 59 -13.81 -21.10 -2.71
C ASP A 59 -12.62 -21.38 -3.66
N LEU A 60 -12.65 -20.86 -4.89
CA LEU A 60 -11.59 -21.08 -5.87
C LEU A 60 -10.34 -20.26 -5.52
N LEU A 61 -10.53 -18.97 -5.21
CA LEU A 61 -9.45 -18.11 -4.78
C LEU A 61 -8.89 -18.57 -3.43
N MET A 62 -9.75 -18.88 -2.46
CA MET A 62 -9.34 -19.38 -1.15
C MET A 62 -8.66 -20.75 -1.23
N GLY A 63 -9.08 -21.60 -2.16
CA GLY A 63 -8.39 -22.86 -2.48
C GLY A 63 -6.97 -22.61 -2.99
N GLY A 64 -6.78 -21.68 -3.93
CA GLY A 64 -5.46 -21.29 -4.43
C GLY A 64 -4.54 -20.73 -3.35
N VAL A 65 -5.07 -19.92 -2.44
CA VAL A 65 -4.32 -19.41 -1.28
C VAL A 65 -3.85 -20.57 -0.41
N LYS A 66 -4.72 -21.53 -0.06
CA LYS A 66 -4.36 -22.69 0.78
C LYS A 66 -3.31 -23.59 0.16
N LEU A 67 -3.32 -23.76 -1.16
CA LEU A 67 -2.34 -24.57 -1.89
C LEU A 67 -0.96 -23.91 -2.01
N SER A 68 -0.89 -22.60 -1.79
CA SER A 68 0.35 -21.83 -1.88
C SER A 68 1.18 -21.87 -0.58
N PHE A 69 0.67 -22.53 0.46
CA PHE A 69 1.35 -22.79 1.73
C PHE A 69 1.73 -24.27 1.83
#